data_AF-K1RNM8-F1
#
_entry.id   AF-K1RNM8-F1
#
_cell.length_a   1.000
_cell.length_b   1.000
_cell.length_c   1.000
_cell.angle_alpha   90.00
_cell.angle_beta   90.00
_cell.angle_gamma   90.00
#
_symmetry.space_group_name_H-M   'P 1'
#
loop_
_entity.id
_entity.type
_entity.pdbx_description
1 polymer ?
#
loop_
_entity_poly.entity_id
_entity_poly.type
_entity_poly.pdbx_seq_one_letter_code
_entity_poly.pdbx_strand_id
1 'polypeptide(L)' 'MLSYVRDAAALVVEEAGLNSHAAIAGKALLKPTIVGAVGATAHIRDGLMVAVDCAHGSVQRLQA' A
#
# COMPACT_ATOMS: atom_id res chain seq x y z
N MET A 1 8.16 9.57 -9.62
CA MET A 1 7.63 8.69 -8.56
C MET A 1 6.68 9.42 -7.61
N LEU A 2 7.11 10.52 -6.98
CA LEU A 2 6.33 11.21 -5.94
C LEU A 2 4.95 11.72 -6.39
N SER A 3 4.79 12.11 -7.66
CA SER A 3 3.49 12.51 -8.23
C SER A 3 2.47 11.37 -8.15
N TYR A 4 2.84 10.15 -8.55
CA TYR A 4 1.96 8.99 -8.49
C TYR A 4 1.54 8.64 -7.05
N VAL A 5 2.44 8.79 -6.09
CA VAL A 5 2.12 8.55 -4.66
C VAL A 5 1.13 9.59 -4.13
N ARG A 6 1.21 10.83 -4.61
CA ARG A 6 0.27 11.90 -4.23
C ARG A 6 -1.15 11.60 -4.69
N ASP A 7 -1.28 11.04 -5.90
CA ASP A 7 -2.58 10.72 -6.50
C ASP A 7 -3.13 9.37 -6.03
N ALA A 8 -2.29 8.49 -5.49
CA ALA A 8 -2.70 7.20 -4.96
C ALA A 8 -3.58 7.31 -3.70
N ALA A 9 -4.50 6.36 -3.52
CA ALA A 9 -5.32 6.25 -2.31
C ALA A 9 -4.57 5.57 -1.15
N ALA A 10 -3.72 4.58 -1.45
CA ALA A 10 -2.90 3.84 -0.50
C ALA A 10 -1.67 3.25 -1.20
N LEU A 11 -0.69 2.81 -0.41
CA LEU A 11 0.52 2.13 -0.86
C LEU A 11 0.58 0.71 -0.28
N VAL A 12 0.83 -0.28 -1.13
CA VAL A 12 1.09 -1.67 -0.73
C VAL A 12 2.41 -2.08 -1.36
N VAL A 13 3.40 -2.43 -0.55
CA VAL A 13 4.77 -2.69 -0.99
C VAL A 13 5.25 -4.02 -0.42
N GLU A 14 5.81 -4.87 -1.27
CA GLU A 14 6.26 -6.21 -0.89
C GLU A 14 7.53 -6.17 -0.03
N GLU A 15 8.44 -5.26 -0.35
CA GLU A 15 9.67 -5.07 0.42
C GLU A 15 9.33 -4.50 1.81
N ALA A 16 9.93 -5.10 2.84
CA ALA A 16 9.77 -4.66 4.22
C ALA A 16 10.71 -3.48 4.53
N GLY A 17 10.28 -2.57 5.40
CA GLY A 17 11.14 -1.52 5.93
C GLY A 17 10.37 -0.27 6.34
N LEU A 18 10.33 0.00 7.65
CA LEU A 18 9.68 1.19 8.21
C LEU A 18 10.39 2.51 7.87
N ASN A 19 11.67 2.42 7.48
CA ASN A 19 12.49 3.55 7.04
C ASN A 19 12.67 3.59 5.51
N SER A 20 11.92 2.76 4.77
CA SER A 20 11.97 2.72 3.30
C SER A 20 11.38 3.99 2.67
N HIS A 21 11.66 4.20 1.39
CA HIS A 21 11.06 5.30 0.64
C HIS A 21 9.53 5.27 0.70
N ALA A 22 8.92 4.08 0.56
CA ALA A 22 7.47 3.92 0.62
C ALA A 22 6.90 4.32 2.00
N ALA A 23 7.50 3.83 3.08
CA ALA A 23 7.04 4.14 4.44
C ALA A 23 7.18 5.64 4.76
N ILE A 24 8.32 6.25 4.42
CA ILE A 24 8.56 7.67 4.70
C ILE A 24 7.71 8.57 3.81
N ALA A 25 7.67 8.33 2.50
CA ALA A 25 6.90 9.15 1.56
C ALA A 25 5.39 9.00 1.80
N GLY A 26 4.92 7.77 2.04
CA GLY A 26 3.52 7.49 2.38
C GLY A 26 3.09 8.21 3.66
N LYS A 27 3.90 8.12 4.72
CA LYS A 27 3.65 8.86 5.97
C LYS A 27 3.65 10.37 5.78
N ALA A 28 4.61 10.93 5.03
CA ALA A 28 4.70 12.37 4.78
C ALA A 28 3.50 12.91 3.99
N LEU A 29 2.95 12.10 3.08
CA LEU A 29 1.79 12.45 2.26
C LEU A 29 0.45 12.03 2.89
N LEU A 30 0.47 11.54 4.14
CA LEU A 30 -0.71 11.05 4.87
C LEU A 30 -1.47 9.96 4.08
N LYS A 31 -0.74 9.09 3.40
CA LYS A 31 -1.28 7.96 2.65
C LYS A 31 -1.19 6.69 3.49
N PRO A 32 -2.28 5.93 3.65
CA PRO A 32 -2.23 4.58 4.20
C PRO A 32 -1.17 3.76 3.47
N THR A 33 -0.24 3.17 4.21
CA THR A 33 0.93 2.49 3.66
C THR A 33 1.19 1.20 4.40
N ILE A 34 1.25 0.08 3.65
CA ILE A 34 1.69 -1.22 4.15
C ILE A 34 2.98 -1.61 3.41
N VAL A 35 4.00 -1.95 4.19
CA VAL A 35 5.28 -2.49 3.71
C VAL A 35 5.42 -3.94 4.19
N GLY A 36 6.19 -4.76 3.47
CA GLY A 36 6.31 -6.19 3.76
C GLY A 36 5.12 -7.04 3.31
N ALA A 37 4.28 -6.54 2.40
CA ALA A 37 3.13 -7.26 1.84
C ALA A 37 3.58 -8.26 0.76
N VAL A 38 4.33 -9.29 1.16
CA VAL A 38 4.94 -10.26 0.24
C VAL A 38 3.89 -10.89 -0.69
N GLY A 39 4.16 -10.87 -2.00
CA GLY A 39 3.28 -11.42 -3.04
C GLY A 39 2.11 -10.51 -3.45
N ALA A 40 1.97 -9.32 -2.85
CA ALA A 40 0.90 -8.38 -3.19
C ALA A 40 0.84 -8.05 -4.70
N THR A 41 1.98 -7.89 -5.37
CA THR A 41 2.03 -7.55 -6.80
C THR A 41 1.56 -8.69 -7.71
N ALA A 42 1.63 -9.94 -7.22
CA ALA A 42 1.12 -11.10 -7.94
C ALA A 42 -0.40 -11.30 -7.76
N HIS A 43 -0.94 -10.88 -6.61
CA HIS A 43 -2.34 -11.08 -6.23
C HIS A 43 -3.25 -9.89 -6.56
N ILE A 44 -2.74 -8.66 -6.44
CA ILE A 44 -3.49 -7.44 -6.73
C ILE A 44 -3.37 -7.16 -8.22
N ARG A 45 -4.52 -7.09 -8.90
CA ARG A 45 -4.62 -6.85 -10.35
C ARG A 45 -5.40 -5.56 -10.59
N ASP A 46 -5.19 -4.95 -11.75
CA ASP A 46 -5.92 -3.75 -12.14
C ASP A 46 -7.43 -3.99 -12.09
N GLY A 47 -8.17 -3.02 -11.56
CA GLY A 47 -9.62 -3.11 -11.35
C GLY A 47 -10.05 -3.92 -10.11
N LEU A 48 -9.12 -4.56 -9.38
CA LEU A 48 -9.43 -5.23 -8.13
C LEU A 48 -9.66 -4.20 -7.01
N MET A 49 -10.84 -4.25 -6.40
CA MET A 49 -11.14 -3.46 -5.21
C MET A 49 -10.51 -4.09 -3.98
N VAL A 50 -9.73 -3.29 -3.23
CA VAL A 50 -9.03 -3.72 -2.02
C VAL A 50 -9.26 -2.72 -0.89
N ALA A 51 -9.37 -3.24 0.33
CA ALA A 51 -9.32 -2.47 1.56
C ALA A 51 -7.93 -2.60 2.18
N VAL A 52 -7.37 -1.47 2.63
CA VAL A 52 -6.07 -1.40 3.29
C VAL A 52 -6.29 -0.95 4.72
N ASP A 53 -6.01 -1.83 5.67
CA ASP A 53 -6.09 -1.54 7.11
C ASP A 53 -4.68 -1.47 7.70
N CYS A 54 -4.21 -0.24 7.92
CA CYS A 54 -2.89 0.01 8.49
C CYS A 54 -2.82 -0.24 10.00
N ALA A 55 -3.94 -0.25 10.73
CA ALA A 55 -3.95 -0.52 12.17
C ALA A 55 -3.70 -2.00 12.44
N HIS A 56 -4.28 -2.88 11.62
CA HIS A 56 -4.10 -4.32 11.69
C HIS A 56 -3.03 -4.86 10.71
N GLY A 57 -2.47 -4.00 9.86
CA GLY A 57 -1.45 -4.38 8.88
C GLY A 57 -1.96 -5.35 7.80
N SER A 58 -3.22 -5.23 7.39
CA SER A 58 -3.86 -6.16 6.45
C SER A 58 -4.32 -5.50 5.16
N VAL A 59 -4.25 -6.26 4.07
CA VAL A 59 -4.85 -5.90 2.77
C VAL A 59 -5.85 -6.99 2.41
N GLN A 60 -7.11 -6.61 2.19
CA GLN A 60 -8.20 -7.53 1.93
C GLN A 60 -8.89 -7.19 0.62
N ARG A 61 -9.29 -8.21 -0.14
CA ARG A 61 -10.13 -8.03 -1.32
C ARG A 61 -11.54 -7.66 -0.86
N LEU A 62 -12.11 -6.63 -1.47
CA LEU A 62 -13.53 -6.33 -1.33
C LEU A 62 -14.31 -7.23 -2.28
N GLN A 63 -15.21 -8.05 -1.75
CA GLN A 63 -16.23 -8.74 -2.53
C GLN A 63 -17.51 -7.90 -2.49
N ALA A 64 -18.15 -7.76 -3.65
CA ALA A 64 -19.51 -7.23 -3.73
C ALA A 64 -20.51 -8.29 -3.26
#